data_AF-A0A2E7UZ94-F1
#
_entry.id   AF-A0A2E7UZ94-F1
#
_cell.length_a   1.000
_cell.length_b   1.000
_cell.length_c   1.000
_cell.angle_alpha   90.00
_cell.angle_beta   90.00
_cell.angle_gamma   90.00
#
_symmetry.space_group_name_H-M   'P 1'
#
loop_
_entity.id
_entity.type
_entity.pdbx_description
1 polymer ?
#
loop_
_entity_poly.entity_id
_entity_poly.type
_entity_poly.pdbx_seq_one_letter_code
_entity_poly.pdbx_strand_id
1 'polypeptide(L)'
;MTVEPIDYGRLLPRIDPAARGITPSAPGTKVQEGSGHTAFEHALERVLAPATSDPTESIAMVEEGEEGPDVHFSRHALGRVQSRGLALSDDDLEELAHAIDTLAGKEAQESLVLQGEIAFIVGVPKRTVITAMSRKEALGSVFTNIDSAMVLR
;
A
#
# COMPACT_ATOMS: atom_id res chain seq x y z
N MET A 1 -18.18 -10.96 40.53
CA MET A 1 -18.01 -9.60 39.97
C MET A 1 -18.61 -9.65 38.58
N THR A 2 -19.88 -9.27 38.44
CA THR A 2 -20.60 -9.26 37.15
C THR A 2 -20.27 -7.96 36.42
N VAL A 3 -19.74 -8.09 35.21
CA VAL A 3 -19.34 -6.95 34.38
C VAL A 3 -20.51 -6.63 33.45
N GLU A 4 -21.10 -5.44 33.58
CA GLU A 4 -22.20 -5.00 32.71
C GLU A 4 -21.66 -4.60 31.33
N PRO A 5 -22.36 -4.92 30.23
CA PRO A 5 -21.92 -4.56 28.88
C PRO A 5 -22.04 -3.05 28.63
N ILE A 6 -21.02 -2.48 28.01
CA ILE A 6 -20.95 -1.05 27.66
C ILE A 6 -21.89 -0.78 26.48
N ASP A 7 -22.86 0.12 26.66
CA ASP A 7 -23.78 0.58 25.60
C ASP A 7 -23.12 1.71 24.77
N TYR A 8 -22.56 1.31 23.63
CA TYR A 8 -21.88 2.19 22.68
C TYR A 8 -22.82 3.15 21.93
N GLY A 9 -24.15 3.00 22.04
CA GLY A 9 -25.13 3.84 21.35
C GLY A 9 -25.20 5.29 21.86
N ARG A 10 -24.63 5.56 23.03
CA ARG A 10 -24.61 6.89 23.68
C ARG A 10 -23.37 7.73 23.40
N LEU A 11 -22.33 7.14 22.80
CA LEU A 11 -21.03 7.78 22.58
C LEU A 11 -20.84 8.36 21.16
N LEU A 12 -21.79 8.12 20.26
CA LEU A 12 -21.74 8.71 18.92
C LEU A 12 -22.44 10.07 18.90
N PRO A 13 -21.77 11.16 18.49
CA PRO A 13 -22.42 12.45 18.30
C PRO A 13 -23.51 12.31 17.24
N ARG A 14 -24.71 12.83 17.54
CA ARG A 14 -25.80 12.87 16.56
C ARG A 14 -25.40 13.83 15.45
N ILE A 15 -25.06 13.27 14.29
CA ILE A 15 -24.80 14.05 13.09
C ILE A 15 -26.14 14.62 12.63
N ASP A 16 -26.34 15.92 12.81
CA ASP A 16 -27.51 16.62 12.32
C ASP A 16 -27.33 16.89 10.81
N PRO A 17 -28.10 16.24 9.92
CA PRO A 17 -27.93 16.39 8.48
C PRO A 17 -28.26 17.80 8.00
N ALA A 18 -28.95 18.63 8.79
CA ALA A 18 -29.31 20.00 8.44
C ALA A 18 -28.15 21.01 8.57
N ALA A 19 -27.03 20.64 9.21
CA ALA A 19 -25.89 21.55 9.43
C ALA A 19 -24.91 21.63 8.25
N ARG A 20 -25.03 20.76 7.23
CA ARG A 20 -24.29 20.93 5.97
C ARG A 20 -25.14 21.77 5.04
N GLY A 21 -24.74 23.03 4.84
CA GLY A 21 -25.34 23.97 3.90
C GLY A 21 -25.20 23.53 2.43
N ILE A 22 -25.78 22.41 2.07
CA ILE A 22 -25.92 21.92 0.70
C ILE A 22 -27.31 22.38 0.26
N THR A 23 -27.39 23.57 -0.32
CA THR A 23 -28.63 23.97 -1.02
C THR A 23 -28.80 23.08 -2.25
N PRO A 24 -29.96 22.46 -2.47
CA PRO A 24 -30.26 21.82 -3.75
C PRO A 24 -30.37 22.91 -4.83
N SER A 25 -29.54 22.82 -5.86
CA SER A 25 -29.64 23.70 -7.02
C SER A 25 -30.92 23.37 -7.80
N ALA A 26 -31.76 24.38 -8.02
CA ALA A 26 -33.06 24.29 -8.69
C ALA A 26 -32.92 23.93 -10.19
N PRO A 27 -34.00 23.42 -10.83
CA PRO A 27 -33.95 22.81 -12.15
C PRO A 27 -34.01 23.86 -13.25
N GLY A 28 -33.09 23.79 -14.21
CA GLY A 28 -33.11 24.68 -15.37
C GLY A 28 -31.73 25.06 -15.88
N THR A 29 -30.93 24.09 -16.31
CA THR A 29 -29.86 24.38 -17.27
C THR A 29 -29.99 23.37 -18.39
N LYS A 30 -30.38 23.88 -19.56
CA LYS A 30 -30.59 23.12 -20.78
C LYS A 30 -29.26 22.49 -21.17
N VAL A 31 -29.14 21.19 -20.96
CA VAL A 31 -28.01 20.39 -21.43
C VAL A 31 -28.12 20.34 -22.94
N GLN A 32 -27.08 20.80 -23.63
CA GLN A 32 -27.01 20.76 -25.08
C GLN A 32 -26.73 19.31 -25.50
N GLU A 33 -27.73 18.66 -26.11
CA GLU A 33 -27.57 17.35 -26.73
C GLU A 33 -26.54 17.45 -27.86
N GLY A 34 -25.38 16.83 -27.62
CA GLY A 34 -24.32 16.66 -28.60
C GLY A 34 -23.75 15.25 -28.48
N SER A 35 -24.33 14.32 -29.24
CA SER A 35 -23.75 13.05 -29.72
C SER A 35 -22.81 12.31 -28.75
N GLY A 36 -23.39 11.47 -27.88
CA GLY A 36 -22.70 10.62 -26.91
C GLY A 36 -22.03 9.38 -27.50
N HIS A 37 -21.31 9.49 -28.62
CA HIS A 37 -20.64 8.32 -29.22
C HIS A 37 -19.11 8.37 -29.19
N THR A 38 -18.47 9.53 -29.14
CA THR A 38 -17.00 9.55 -29.36
C THR A 38 -16.17 9.27 -28.11
N ALA A 39 -16.65 9.54 -26.89
CA ALA A 39 -15.80 9.40 -25.70
C ALA A 39 -15.63 7.94 -25.23
N PHE A 40 -16.70 7.16 -25.29
CA PHE A 40 -16.68 5.77 -24.86
C PHE A 40 -16.17 4.84 -25.97
N GLU A 41 -16.54 5.07 -27.23
CA GLU A 41 -16.03 4.30 -28.35
C GLU A 41 -14.50 4.46 -28.48
N HIS A 42 -13.95 5.67 -28.33
CA HIS A 42 -12.49 5.87 -28.32
C HIS A 42 -11.78 5.22 -27.12
N ALA A 43 -12.44 5.10 -25.96
CA ALA A 43 -11.87 4.44 -24.80
C ALA A 43 -11.86 2.91 -24.97
N LEU A 44 -12.91 2.35 -25.58
CA LEU A 44 -13.04 0.93 -25.85
C LEU A 44 -12.11 0.47 -26.98
N GLU A 45 -11.92 1.29 -28.02
CA GLU A 45 -10.97 1.03 -29.11
C GLU A 45 -9.52 0.99 -28.62
N ARG A 46 -9.16 1.81 -27.61
CA ARG A 46 -7.85 1.77 -26.96
C ARG A 46 -7.57 0.50 -26.17
N VAL A 47 -8.63 -0.14 -25.65
CA VAL A 47 -8.53 -1.38 -24.86
C VAL A 47 -8.58 -2.61 -25.76
N LEU A 48 -9.27 -2.53 -26.91
CA LEU A 48 -9.47 -3.65 -27.83
C LEU A 48 -8.49 -3.70 -29.02
N ALA A 49 -7.73 -2.63 -29.30
CA ALA A 49 -6.76 -2.62 -30.40
C ALA A 49 -5.56 -3.56 -30.11
N PRO A 50 -5.17 -4.42 -31.06
CA PRO A 50 -4.05 -5.34 -30.89
C PRO A 50 -2.72 -4.58 -30.85
N ALA A 51 -1.94 -4.80 -29.78
CA ALA A 51 -0.59 -4.28 -29.63
C ALA A 51 0.37 -4.95 -30.63
N THR A 52 0.64 -4.28 -31.75
CA THR A 52 1.78 -4.53 -32.64
C THR A 52 2.20 -3.15 -33.16
N SER A 53 3.41 -2.63 -33.02
CA SER A 53 4.74 -3.15 -32.67
C SER A 53 5.59 -1.90 -32.44
N ASP A 54 6.05 -1.64 -31.22
CA ASP A 54 7.47 -1.72 -30.88
C ASP A 54 7.65 -2.30 -29.46
N PRO A 55 8.11 -3.56 -29.31
CA PRO A 55 8.23 -4.21 -28.01
C PRO A 55 9.59 -3.95 -27.35
N THR A 56 10.00 -2.68 -27.23
CA THR A 56 11.26 -2.34 -26.50
C THR A 56 11.06 -1.46 -25.26
N GLU A 57 9.92 -0.82 -25.06
CA GLU A 57 9.72 0.01 -23.86
C GLU A 57 8.37 -0.27 -23.20
N SER A 58 8.33 -1.28 -22.34
CA SER A 58 7.42 -1.44 -21.17
C SER A 58 7.35 -2.91 -20.73
N ILE A 59 8.47 -3.61 -20.74
CA ILE A 59 8.67 -4.83 -19.98
C ILE A 59 10.05 -4.68 -19.36
N ALA A 60 10.16 -4.97 -18.06
CA ALA A 60 11.33 -4.79 -17.20
C ALA A 60 11.53 -3.37 -16.65
N MET A 61 10.88 -3.11 -15.51
CA MET A 61 11.67 -2.68 -14.35
C MET A 61 11.64 -3.84 -13.34
N VAL A 62 12.28 -4.93 -13.74
CA VAL A 62 13.06 -5.73 -12.80
C VAL A 62 14.47 -5.29 -13.15
N GLU A 63 14.93 -4.23 -12.50
CA GLU A 63 16.33 -3.85 -12.66
C GLU A 63 17.15 -4.94 -11.99
N GLU A 64 17.82 -5.76 -12.82
CA GLU A 64 19.03 -6.45 -12.42
C GLU A 64 20.08 -5.35 -12.16
N GLY A 65 19.98 -4.73 -10.99
CA GLY A 65 20.94 -3.78 -10.44
C GLY A 65 21.93 -4.54 -9.58
N GLU A 66 23.14 -4.64 -10.12
CA GLU A 66 24.48 -4.74 -9.53
C GLU A 66 24.64 -5.12 -8.04
N GLU A 67 25.70 -5.89 -7.78
CA GLU A 67 26.15 -6.42 -6.50
C GLU A 67 26.36 -5.33 -5.42
N GLY A 68 25.25 -4.91 -4.80
CA GLY A 68 25.16 -4.15 -3.56
C GLY A 68 24.04 -4.73 -2.68
N PRO A 69 23.92 -4.32 -1.40
CA PRO A 69 22.88 -4.79 -0.48
C PRO A 69 21.50 -4.21 -0.83
N ASP A 70 21.11 -4.24 -2.09
CA ASP A 70 19.98 -3.46 -2.59
C ASP A 70 18.65 -4.05 -2.08
N VAL A 71 17.84 -3.20 -1.45
CA VAL A 71 16.53 -3.53 -0.90
C VAL A 71 15.49 -2.77 -1.70
N HIS A 72 14.64 -3.50 -2.42
CA HIS A 72 13.64 -2.91 -3.28
C HIS A 72 12.37 -2.53 -2.50
N PHE A 73 11.77 -1.38 -2.78
CA PHE A 73 10.49 -1.00 -2.18
C PHE A 73 9.36 -1.14 -3.18
N SER A 74 8.30 -1.85 -2.78
CA SER A 74 7.09 -1.92 -3.60
C SER A 74 6.38 -0.55 -3.65
N ARG A 75 5.52 -0.36 -4.66
CA ARG A 75 4.67 0.84 -4.76
C ARG A 75 3.80 1.08 -3.53
N HIS A 76 3.38 0.00 -2.84
CA HIS A 76 2.63 0.10 -1.59
C HIS A 76 3.51 0.53 -0.41
N ALA A 77 4.77 0.09 -0.38
CA ALA A 77 5.73 0.47 0.64
C ALA A 77 6.11 1.94 0.50
N LEU A 78 6.52 2.38 -0.70
CA LEU A 78 6.83 3.78 -1.01
C LEU A 78 5.67 4.71 -0.66
N GLY A 79 4.45 4.36 -1.08
CA GLY A 79 3.26 5.15 -0.77
C GLY A 79 3.03 5.30 0.74
N ARG A 80 3.29 4.25 1.54
CA ARG A 80 3.12 4.30 3.00
C ARG A 80 4.23 5.03 3.73
N VAL A 81 5.49 4.81 3.32
CA VAL A 81 6.66 5.50 3.87
C VAL A 81 6.50 7.01 3.70
N GLN A 82 6.15 7.46 2.48
CA GLN A 82 5.93 8.88 2.18
C GLN A 82 4.69 9.45 2.88
N SER A 83 3.55 8.75 2.85
CA SER A 83 2.30 9.26 3.45
C SER A 83 2.37 9.40 4.97
N ARG A 84 3.34 8.76 5.63
CA ARG A 84 3.48 8.75 7.10
C ARG A 84 4.75 9.44 7.58
N GLY A 85 5.60 9.92 6.68
CA GLY A 85 6.88 10.52 7.03
C GLY A 85 7.79 9.57 7.79
N LEU A 86 7.73 8.26 7.49
CA LEU A 86 8.69 7.30 8.04
C LEU A 86 10.04 7.61 7.38
N ALA A 87 10.95 8.26 8.11
CA ALA A 87 12.31 8.46 7.66
C ALA A 87 13.08 7.16 7.93
N LEU A 88 13.62 6.54 6.89
CA LEU A 88 14.59 5.46 6.99
C LEU A 88 15.97 6.09 6.80
N SER A 89 16.83 5.91 7.79
CA SER A 89 18.25 6.24 7.66
C SER A 89 18.98 5.18 6.86
N ASP A 90 20.19 5.49 6.41
CA ASP A 90 21.04 4.52 5.71
C ASP A 90 21.35 3.33 6.62
N ASP A 91 21.56 3.56 7.92
CA ASP A 91 21.73 2.51 8.94
C ASP A 91 20.50 1.58 9.01
N ASP A 92 19.29 2.15 8.92
CA ASP A 92 18.06 1.36 8.95
C ASP A 92 17.96 0.42 7.74
N LEU A 93 18.38 0.91 6.57
CA LEU A 93 18.38 0.14 5.32
C LEU A 93 19.44 -0.97 5.34
N GLU A 94 20.64 -0.69 5.87
CA GLU A 94 21.69 -1.70 6.03
C GLU A 94 21.26 -2.81 6.98
N GLU A 95 20.65 -2.46 8.12
CA GLU A 95 20.17 -3.46 9.08
C GLU A 95 19.03 -4.30 8.50
N LEU A 96 18.13 -3.68 7.73
CA LEU A 96 17.08 -4.38 7.01
C LEU A 96 17.64 -5.33 5.94
N ALA A 97 18.66 -4.91 5.20
CA ALA A 97 19.34 -5.76 4.22
C ALA A 97 19.97 -6.99 4.89
N HIS A 98 20.65 -6.79 6.03
CA HIS A 98 21.23 -7.89 6.81
C HIS A 98 20.15 -8.83 7.39
N ALA A 99 19.00 -8.28 7.80
CA ALA A 99 17.87 -9.08 8.23
C ALA A 99 17.32 -9.96 7.10
N ILE A 100 17.19 -9.40 5.88
CA ILE A 100 16.80 -10.15 4.68
C ILE A 100 17.80 -11.26 4.37
N ASP A 101 19.11 -11.02 4.47
CA ASP A 101 20.14 -12.05 4.27
C ASP A 101 20.04 -13.18 5.29
N THR A 102 19.82 -12.82 6.56
CA THR A 102 19.63 -13.79 7.64
C THR A 102 18.38 -14.66 7.42
N LEU A 103 17.30 -14.05 6.93
CA LEU A 103 16.06 -14.74 6.59
C LEU A 103 16.22 -15.62 5.34
N ALA A 104 16.96 -15.15 4.33
CA ALA A 104 17.27 -15.91 3.12
C ALA A 104 18.09 -17.18 3.45
N GLY A 105 19.06 -17.08 4.35
CA GLY A 105 19.83 -18.24 4.84
C GLY A 105 18.98 -19.29 5.58
N LYS A 106 17.73 -18.96 5.94
CA LYS A 106 16.74 -19.86 6.56
C LYS A 106 15.61 -20.25 5.59
N GLU A 107 15.77 -19.98 4.31
CA GLU A 107 14.79 -20.29 3.24
C GLU A 107 13.43 -19.59 3.41
N ALA A 108 13.39 -18.48 4.14
CA ALA A 108 12.17 -17.68 4.30
C ALA A 108 11.69 -17.12 2.96
N GLN A 109 10.37 -17.05 2.75
CA GLN A 109 9.76 -16.49 1.53
C GLN A 109 9.13 -15.12 1.83
N GLU A 110 8.22 -15.07 2.79
CA GLU A 110 7.55 -13.86 3.25
C GLU A 110 7.74 -13.70 4.76
N SER A 111 8.27 -12.56 5.17
CA SER A 111 8.69 -12.35 6.55
C SER A 111 8.22 -11.03 7.14
N LEU A 112 7.92 -11.06 8.44
CA LEU A 112 7.68 -9.86 9.23
C LEU A 112 8.97 -9.46 9.96
N VAL A 113 9.50 -8.28 9.66
CA VAL A 113 10.68 -7.71 10.33
C VAL A 113 10.22 -6.55 11.19
N LEU A 114 10.52 -6.59 12.49
CA LEU A 114 10.27 -5.50 13.42
C LEU A 114 11.59 -4.80 13.73
N GLN A 115 11.69 -3.50 13.47
CA GLN A 115 12.87 -2.67 13.70
C GLN A 115 12.45 -1.40 14.45
N GLY A 116 12.79 -1.32 15.73
CA GLY A 116 12.31 -0.27 16.62
C GLY A 116 10.78 -0.14 16.59
N GLU A 117 10.30 1.01 16.09
CA GLU A 117 8.87 1.35 15.99
C GLU A 117 8.28 1.07 14.60
N ILE A 118 9.02 0.43 13.69
CA ILE A 118 8.57 0.12 12.33
C ILE A 118 8.47 -1.41 12.15
N ALA A 119 7.42 -1.83 11.46
CA ALA A 119 7.20 -3.20 11.04
C ALA A 119 7.20 -3.25 9.51
N PHE A 120 8.07 -4.10 8.96
CA PHE A 120 8.19 -4.35 7.53
C PHE A 120 7.67 -5.75 7.20
N ILE A 121 6.91 -5.86 6.12
CA ILE A 121 6.67 -7.15 5.47
C ILE A 121 7.57 -7.21 4.25
N VAL A 122 8.43 -8.22 4.19
CA VAL A 122 9.43 -8.39 3.14
C VAL A 122 9.21 -9.69 2.39
N GLY A 123 9.33 -9.62 1.07
CA GLY A 123 9.50 -10.77 0.20
C GLY A 123 10.99 -11.04 0.04
N VAL A 124 11.48 -12.07 0.74
CA VAL A 124 12.91 -12.38 0.89
C VAL A 124 13.59 -12.76 -0.42
N PRO A 125 13.00 -13.63 -1.29
CA PRO A 125 13.67 -14.04 -2.53
C PRO A 125 13.93 -12.89 -3.51
N LYS A 126 13.08 -11.85 -3.46
CA LYS A 126 13.17 -10.66 -4.31
C LYS A 126 13.75 -9.44 -3.57
N ARG A 127 14.19 -9.63 -2.33
CA ARG A 127 14.65 -8.56 -1.42
C ARG A 127 13.73 -7.34 -1.42
N THR A 128 12.41 -7.57 -1.45
CA THR A 128 11.43 -6.51 -1.68
C THR A 128 10.64 -6.22 -0.41
N VAL A 129 10.65 -4.98 0.05
CA VAL A 129 9.72 -4.47 1.07
C VAL A 129 8.35 -4.32 0.44
N ILE A 130 7.43 -5.20 0.83
CA ILE A 130 6.04 -5.21 0.36
C ILE A 130 5.28 -4.08 1.06
N THR A 131 5.43 -3.95 2.38
CA THR A 131 4.79 -2.88 3.15
C THR A 131 5.60 -2.47 4.37
N ALA A 132 5.42 -1.23 4.79
CA ALA A 132 5.95 -0.68 6.04
C ALA A 132 4.81 -0.05 6.84
N MET A 133 4.79 -0.26 8.15
CA MET A 133 3.82 0.31 9.07
C MET A 133 4.43 0.54 10.45
N SER A 134 3.79 1.34 11.29
CA SER A 134 4.26 1.50 12.67
C SER A 134 3.93 0.28 13.51
N ARG A 135 4.72 0.05 14.57
CA ARG A 135 4.49 -1.01 15.56
C ARG A 135 3.10 -0.91 16.18
N LYS A 136 2.62 0.32 16.42
CA LYS A 136 1.27 0.59 16.93
C LYS A 136 0.17 0.05 16.01
N GLU A 137 0.38 0.08 14.70
CA GLU A 137 -0.60 -0.43 13.72
C GLU A 137 -0.48 -1.94 13.53
N ALA A 138 0.73 -2.48 13.67
CA ALA A 138 0.94 -3.92 13.67
C ALA A 138 0.29 -4.59 14.89
N LEU A 139 0.20 -3.89 16.03
CA LEU A 139 -0.47 -4.39 17.23
C LEU A 139 -1.96 -4.63 16.98
N GLY A 140 -2.40 -5.87 17.18
CA GLY A 140 -3.78 -6.30 16.95
C GLY A 140 -4.10 -6.65 15.49
N SER A 141 -3.16 -6.45 14.57
CA SER A 141 -3.29 -6.88 13.18
C SER A 141 -2.98 -8.37 13.04
N VAL A 142 -3.68 -9.04 12.13
CA VAL A 142 -3.43 -10.45 11.76
C VAL A 142 -2.72 -10.48 10.42
N PHE A 143 -1.54 -11.09 10.39
CA PHE A 143 -0.76 -11.29 9.18
C PHE A 143 -0.80 -12.77 8.80
N THR A 144 -1.10 -13.04 7.54
CA THR A 144 -1.11 -14.40 6.96
C THR A 144 0.00 -14.53 5.93
N ASN A 145 0.31 -15.76 5.52
CA ASN A 145 1.37 -16.07 4.56
C ASN A 145 2.78 -15.64 5.03
N ILE A 146 2.94 -15.34 6.32
CA ILE A 146 4.25 -15.07 6.91
C ILE A 146 4.82 -16.39 7.43
N ASP A 147 5.91 -16.85 6.84
CA ASP A 147 6.60 -18.07 7.27
C ASP A 147 7.65 -17.79 8.36
N SER A 148 8.14 -16.55 8.43
CA SER A 148 9.23 -16.17 9.32
C SER A 148 9.03 -14.77 9.92
N ALA A 149 9.56 -14.57 11.13
CA ALA A 149 9.59 -13.26 11.76
C ALA A 149 10.94 -12.99 12.41
N MET A 150 11.41 -11.75 12.31
CA MET A 150 12.64 -11.29 12.91
C MET A 150 12.40 -9.99 13.69
N VAL A 151 12.98 -9.90 14.87
CA VAL A 151 12.91 -8.70 15.71
C VAL A 151 14.32 -8.16 15.87
N LEU A 152 14.53 -6.97 15.32
CA LEU A 152 15.75 -6.18 15.41
C LEU A 152 15.69 -5.26 16.64
N ARG A 153 16.85 -4.83 17.12
CA ARG A 153 16.97 -4.19 18.44
C ARG A 153 16.70 -2.69 18.38
#